data_AF-A0A7S4KW78-F1
#
_entry.id   AF-A0A7S4KW78-F1
#
_cell.length_a   1.000
_cell.length_b   1.000
_cell.length_c   1.000
_cell.angle_alpha   90.00
_cell.angle_beta   90.00
_cell.angle_gamma   90.00
#
_symmetry.space_group_name_H-M   'P 1'
#
loop_
_entity.id
_entity.type
_entity.pdbx_description
1 polymer ?
#
loop_
_entity_poly.entity_id
_entity_poly.type
_entity_poly.pdbx_seq_one_letter_code
_entity_poly.pdbx_strand_id
1 'polypeptide(L)'
;MRAGEKERKREMPTTSFSILEISVLRQLIVLVILAGTSSARNAAEGAVEDKVRIMLGSCNKVERKQPFWELIIGRRPDAWVWMGDNVYADTKRSSPNVLAQFIRVLRGEEPTGYESIMFEPSDLTRLRKMYEAQKAHPGYKELREKIPIYGTWDDHDYGINDGDYRYTLREESKQAFLDFLDVSKSDARRQRNGVYAAHDVRVGDREVKIVLLDNRYNKSPYCSWPFRSLCRGGEDFLGEEQWEWLGQTLAE
;
A
#
# COMPACT_ATOMS: atom_id res chain seq x y z
N MET A 1 11.24 61.19 39.05
CA MET A 1 11.81 61.15 37.69
C MET A 1 10.73 60.70 36.72
N ARG A 2 10.59 61.47 35.64
CA ARG A 2 9.99 61.21 34.31
C ARG A 2 8.81 60.24 34.16
N ALA A 3 7.68 60.87 33.87
CA ALA A 3 6.59 60.39 33.04
C ALA A 3 7.02 60.11 31.59
N GLY A 4 6.19 59.33 30.90
CA GLY A 4 5.88 59.46 29.48
C GLY A 4 5.76 58.12 28.76
N GLU A 5 4.97 57.92 27.72
CA GLU A 5 3.79 58.59 27.17
C GLU A 5 3.37 57.74 25.95
N LYS A 6 2.07 57.46 25.85
CA LYS A 6 1.25 57.13 24.67
C LYS A 6 1.96 56.79 23.35
N GLU A 7 1.72 55.58 22.85
CA GLU A 7 1.79 55.28 21.42
C GLU A 7 0.75 56.10 20.64
N ARG A 8 1.25 56.93 19.73
CA ARG A 8 0.47 57.77 18.82
C ARG A 8 0.13 56.99 17.56
N LYS A 9 -1.17 56.94 17.26
CA LYS A 9 -1.72 56.72 15.91
C LYS A 9 -1.04 57.67 14.92
N ARG A 10 -0.66 57.16 13.75
CA ARG A 10 -0.38 58.01 12.58
C ARG A 10 -1.49 57.84 11.56
N GLU A 11 -2.30 58.88 11.48
CA GLU A 11 -3.24 59.16 10.40
C GLU A 11 -2.46 59.48 9.11
N MET A 12 -2.98 59.02 7.96
CA MET A 12 -2.49 59.40 6.63
C MET A 12 -3.07 60.77 6.26
N PRO A 13 -2.25 61.72 5.78
CA PRO A 13 -2.78 62.92 5.16
C PRO A 13 -3.06 62.73 3.67
N THR A 14 -4.10 63.46 3.28
CA THR A 14 -4.81 63.67 2.04
C THR A 14 -4.01 64.32 0.89
N THR A 15 -4.30 63.86 -0.34
CA THR A 15 -4.38 64.57 -1.65
C THR A 15 -3.59 65.86 -1.94
N SER A 16 -2.94 65.92 -3.12
CA SER A 16 -3.23 66.93 -4.17
C SER A 16 -2.53 66.61 -5.52
N PHE A 17 -3.12 67.09 -6.63
CA PHE A 17 -2.71 66.98 -8.04
C PHE A 17 -1.82 68.15 -8.50
N SER A 18 -1.05 67.99 -9.59
CA SER A 18 -1.02 68.89 -10.77
C SER A 18 -0.06 68.41 -11.90
N ILE A 19 -0.30 68.90 -13.11
CA ILE A 19 0.10 68.42 -14.45
C ILE A 19 1.26 69.28 -15.04
N LEU A 20 1.78 68.86 -16.22
CA LEU A 20 2.50 69.58 -17.29
C LEU A 20 4.05 69.48 -17.22
N GLU A 21 4.83 69.35 -18.30
CA GLU A 21 4.60 69.43 -19.75
C GLU A 21 5.77 68.73 -20.48
N ILE A 22 5.54 68.19 -21.69
CA ILE A 22 6.60 67.62 -22.54
C ILE A 22 7.23 68.76 -23.35
N SER A 23 8.55 68.82 -23.42
CA SER A 23 9.27 69.51 -24.50
C SER A 23 10.46 68.68 -24.94
N VAL A 24 10.37 68.23 -26.18
CA VAL A 24 11.35 67.41 -26.88
C VAL A 24 12.52 68.32 -27.30
N LEU A 25 13.76 67.86 -27.12
CA LEU A 25 14.73 67.57 -28.19
C LEU A 25 16.20 67.82 -27.78
N ARG A 26 17.01 66.77 -27.98
CA ARG A 26 18.46 66.75 -28.29
C ARG A 26 19.45 67.29 -27.24
N GLN A 27 20.17 66.37 -26.58
CA GLN A 27 21.53 65.98 -26.98
C GLN A 27 21.99 64.71 -26.23
N LEU A 28 22.82 63.93 -26.91
CA LEU A 28 23.24 62.55 -26.62
C LEU A 28 23.77 62.32 -25.20
N ILE A 29 23.30 61.26 -24.55
CA ILE A 29 24.14 60.40 -23.72
C ILE A 29 23.94 58.97 -24.21
N VAL A 30 25.03 58.34 -24.62
CA VAL A 30 25.12 56.93 -25.01
C VAL A 30 24.93 56.07 -23.77
N LEU A 31 23.93 55.18 -23.78
CA LEU A 31 24.02 53.92 -23.04
C LEU A 31 23.37 52.81 -23.87
N VAL A 32 24.21 51.85 -24.23
CA VAL A 32 23.90 50.54 -24.81
C VAL A 32 23.07 49.76 -23.76
N ILE A 33 21.96 49.10 -24.13
CA ILE A 33 21.90 47.64 -24.35
C ILE A 33 20.72 47.27 -25.27
N LEU A 34 21.06 46.39 -26.21
CA LEU A 34 20.29 45.61 -27.19
C LEU A 34 19.15 44.80 -26.53
N ALA A 35 17.92 44.91 -27.04
CA ALA A 35 17.29 44.04 -28.06
C ALA A 35 16.83 42.66 -27.56
N GLY A 36 15.60 42.26 -27.94
CA GLY A 36 15.27 40.84 -28.15
C GLY A 36 14.01 40.33 -27.47
N THR A 37 13.00 40.06 -28.28
CA THR A 37 11.82 39.23 -28.00
C THR A 37 12.19 37.82 -27.52
N SER A 38 11.52 37.27 -26.49
CA SER A 38 10.95 35.90 -26.53
C SER A 38 10.17 35.57 -25.26
N SER A 39 9.09 34.81 -25.46
CA SER A 39 8.53 33.77 -24.60
C SER A 39 8.66 33.90 -23.07
N ALA A 40 7.55 34.25 -22.42
CA ALA A 40 7.24 33.75 -21.08
C ALA A 40 5.78 33.23 -21.05
N ARG A 41 5.42 32.43 -22.05
CA ARG A 41 4.35 31.43 -21.95
C ARG A 41 5.03 30.09 -22.17
N ASN A 42 5.64 29.55 -21.12
CA ASN A 42 6.02 28.16 -20.91
C ASN A 42 7.03 28.09 -19.74
N ALA A 43 6.53 28.09 -18.52
CA ALA A 43 7.28 27.68 -17.33
C ALA A 43 6.35 27.14 -16.22
N ALA A 44 5.19 26.60 -16.62
CA ALA A 44 4.28 25.88 -15.72
C ALA A 44 3.90 24.50 -16.29
N GLU A 45 4.67 23.99 -17.26
CA GLU A 45 4.66 22.59 -17.63
C GLU A 45 5.74 21.87 -16.82
N GLY A 46 5.29 21.04 -15.87
CA GLY A 46 6.07 19.93 -15.36
C GLY A 46 7.27 20.27 -14.46
N ALA A 47 7.03 20.95 -13.33
CA ALA A 47 7.86 20.62 -12.18
C ALA A 47 7.55 19.15 -11.83
N VAL A 48 8.44 18.23 -12.22
CA VAL A 48 8.36 16.83 -11.79
C VAL A 48 8.31 16.88 -10.27
N GLU A 49 7.20 16.42 -9.69
CA GLU A 49 7.02 16.41 -8.25
C GLU A 49 8.11 15.49 -7.68
N ASP A 50 9.01 16.07 -6.89
CA ASP A 50 10.26 15.47 -6.43
C ASP A 50 10.03 14.43 -5.30
N LYS A 51 8.95 13.66 -5.38
CA LYS A 51 8.46 12.77 -4.31
C LYS A 51 8.00 11.45 -4.91
N VAL A 52 8.42 10.35 -4.28
CA VAL A 52 7.84 9.03 -4.50
C VAL A 52 6.61 8.89 -3.59
N ARG A 53 5.46 8.52 -4.15
CA ARG A 53 4.21 8.30 -3.43
C ARG A 53 3.79 6.84 -3.55
N ILE A 54 4.05 6.07 -2.50
CA ILE A 54 3.57 4.71 -2.35
C ILE A 54 2.30 4.73 -1.50
N MET A 55 1.22 4.14 -2.00
CA MET A 55 -0.03 3.98 -1.24
C MET A 55 -0.23 2.52 -0.86
N LEU A 56 -0.67 2.29 0.38
CA LEU A 56 -0.84 0.96 0.95
C LEU A 56 -2.31 0.73 1.29
N GLY A 57 -2.78 -0.51 1.16
CA GLY A 57 -4.12 -0.91 1.58
C GLY A 57 -4.21 -2.38 1.97
N SER A 58 -5.17 -2.69 2.84
CA SER A 58 -5.45 -4.03 3.34
C SER A 58 -6.91 -4.12 3.79
N CYS A 59 -7.33 -5.28 4.26
CA CYS A 59 -8.65 -5.51 4.87
C CYS A 59 -9.82 -5.12 3.96
N ASN A 60 -9.71 -5.47 2.69
CA ASN A 60 -10.68 -5.15 1.65
C ASN A 60 -11.75 -6.24 1.49
N LYS A 61 -12.92 -6.00 2.07
CA LYS A 61 -14.12 -6.81 1.86
C LYS A 61 -14.80 -6.39 0.58
N VAL A 62 -14.58 -7.16 -0.50
CA VAL A 62 -15.03 -6.86 -1.87
C VAL A 62 -16.53 -6.59 -1.95
N GLU A 63 -17.34 -7.22 -1.09
CA GLU A 63 -18.78 -7.07 -1.06
C GLU A 63 -19.26 -5.77 -0.39
N ARG A 64 -18.35 -5.01 0.24
CA ARG A 64 -18.65 -3.71 0.85
C ARG A 64 -18.35 -2.58 -0.13
N LYS A 65 -18.98 -1.43 0.11
CA LYS A 65 -18.65 -0.20 -0.64
C LYS A 65 -17.18 0.17 -0.41
N GLN A 66 -16.46 0.46 -1.49
CA GLN A 66 -15.05 0.86 -1.47
C GLN A 66 -14.92 2.34 -1.91
N PRO A 67 -15.18 3.32 -1.02
CA PRO A 67 -15.30 4.73 -1.39
C PRO A 67 -13.95 5.43 -1.65
N PHE A 68 -12.83 4.76 -1.37
CA PHE A 68 -11.52 5.41 -1.33
C PHE A 68 -10.77 5.42 -2.67
N TRP A 69 -11.21 4.66 -3.68
CA TRP A 69 -10.46 4.56 -4.94
C TRP A 69 -10.29 5.90 -5.66
N GLU A 70 -11.34 6.71 -5.74
CA GLU A 70 -11.25 8.05 -6.34
C GLU A 70 -10.24 8.94 -5.60
N LEU A 71 -10.26 8.88 -4.26
CA LEU A 71 -9.30 9.59 -3.43
C LEU A 71 -7.87 9.08 -3.64
N ILE A 72 -7.68 7.76 -3.69
CA ILE A 72 -6.37 7.11 -3.95
C ILE A 72 -5.82 7.57 -5.31
N ILE A 73 -6.62 7.44 -6.37
CA ILE A 73 -6.23 7.86 -7.73
C ILE A 73 -5.93 9.36 -7.77
N GLY A 74 -6.76 10.18 -7.12
CA GLY A 74 -6.58 11.64 -7.05
C GLY A 74 -5.29 12.07 -6.34
N ARG A 75 -4.70 11.21 -5.50
CA ARG A 75 -3.38 11.46 -4.91
C ARG A 75 -2.23 11.22 -5.88
N ARG A 76 -2.46 10.67 -7.07
CA ARG A 76 -1.43 10.33 -8.08
C ARG A 76 -0.27 9.55 -7.44
N PRO A 77 -0.52 8.34 -6.88
CA PRO A 77 0.54 7.46 -6.42
C PRO A 77 1.41 6.97 -7.57
N ASP A 78 2.66 6.63 -7.26
CA ASP A 78 3.59 5.97 -8.20
C ASP A 78 3.46 4.45 -8.14
N ALA A 79 3.00 3.90 -7.01
CA ALA A 79 2.64 2.50 -6.88
C ALA A 79 1.57 2.29 -5.79
N TRP A 80 0.82 1.20 -5.94
CA TRP A 80 -0.07 0.67 -4.90
C TRP A 80 0.48 -0.64 -4.34
N VAL A 81 0.39 -0.81 -3.03
CA VAL A 81 0.85 -2.00 -2.33
C VAL A 81 -0.28 -2.58 -1.49
N TRP A 82 -0.69 -3.80 -1.84
CA TRP A 82 -1.56 -4.63 -1.02
C TRP A 82 -0.79 -5.23 0.15
N MET A 83 -1.28 -5.01 1.38
CA MET A 83 -0.63 -5.44 2.62
C MET A 83 -1.30 -6.67 3.24
N GLY A 84 -2.18 -7.34 2.49
CA GLY A 84 -2.92 -8.51 2.93
C GLY A 84 -4.41 -8.24 3.20
N ASP A 85 -5.17 -9.30 3.39
CA ASP A 85 -6.63 -9.29 3.39
C ASP A 85 -7.20 -8.52 2.18
N ASN A 86 -6.66 -8.81 1.00
CA ASN A 86 -7.06 -8.13 -0.24
C ASN A 86 -8.46 -8.56 -0.67
N VAL A 87 -8.85 -9.77 -0.28
CA VAL A 87 -10.21 -10.30 -0.29
C VAL A 87 -10.50 -11.12 0.98
N TYR A 88 -11.79 -11.37 1.27
CA TYR A 88 -12.24 -12.23 2.38
C TYR A 88 -12.96 -13.47 1.85
N ALA A 89 -12.23 -14.55 1.63
CA ALA A 89 -12.75 -15.71 0.92
C ALA A 89 -13.22 -16.85 1.84
N ASP A 90 -12.65 -16.97 3.05
CA ASP A 90 -13.11 -17.90 4.08
C ASP A 90 -14.52 -17.53 4.61
N THR A 91 -15.12 -18.44 5.38
CA THR A 91 -16.47 -18.22 5.92
C THR A 91 -16.56 -18.60 7.38
N LYS A 92 -17.41 -17.91 8.15
CA LYS A 92 -17.66 -18.26 9.54
C LYS A 92 -18.49 -19.54 9.61
N ARG A 93 -18.06 -20.47 10.46
CA ARG A 93 -18.83 -21.68 10.80
C ARG A 93 -20.13 -21.29 11.50
N SER A 94 -21.21 -21.96 11.10
CA SER A 94 -22.52 -21.82 11.76
C SER A 94 -22.57 -22.53 13.12
N SER A 95 -21.75 -23.56 13.33
CA SER A 95 -21.68 -24.33 14.58
C SER A 95 -20.24 -24.70 14.95
N PRO A 96 -19.51 -23.80 15.62
CA PRO A 96 -18.15 -24.05 16.12
C PRO A 96 -18.10 -25.20 17.14
N ASN A 97 -17.27 -26.23 16.90
CA ASN A 97 -17.11 -27.35 17.85
C ASN A 97 -15.96 -27.09 18.84
N VAL A 98 -16.19 -26.18 19.79
CA VAL A 98 -15.20 -25.81 20.81
C VAL A 98 -14.82 -26.99 21.71
N LEU A 99 -15.76 -27.89 22.01
CA LEU A 99 -15.52 -29.03 22.90
C LEU A 99 -14.54 -30.04 22.31
N ALA A 100 -14.68 -30.38 21.02
CA ALA A 100 -13.73 -31.27 20.36
C ALA A 100 -12.32 -30.68 20.40
N GLN A 101 -12.19 -29.37 20.15
CA GLN A 101 -10.91 -28.68 20.18
C GLN A 101 -10.30 -28.62 21.59
N PHE A 102 -11.13 -28.41 22.61
CA PHE A 102 -10.68 -28.49 24.01
C PHE A 102 -10.13 -29.87 24.39
N ILE A 103 -10.82 -30.94 23.99
CA ILE A 103 -10.38 -32.32 24.27
C ILE A 103 -9.01 -32.62 23.65
N ARG A 104 -8.76 -32.14 22.42
CA ARG A 104 -7.46 -32.31 21.74
C ARG A 104 -6.34 -31.60 22.48
N VAL A 105 -6.57 -30.35 22.90
CA VAL A 105 -5.59 -29.59 23.70
C VAL A 105 -5.28 -30.32 25.01
N LEU A 106 -6.29 -30.85 25.72
CA LEU A 106 -6.06 -31.63 26.94
C LEU A 106 -5.27 -32.94 26.71
N ARG A 107 -5.35 -33.51 25.50
CA ARG A 107 -4.58 -34.70 25.10
C ARG A 107 -3.16 -34.38 24.66
N GLY A 108 -2.77 -33.10 24.63
CA GLY A 108 -1.47 -32.68 24.13
C GLY A 108 -1.30 -32.89 22.63
N GLU A 109 -2.40 -32.94 21.87
CA GLU A 109 -2.34 -32.97 20.41
C GLU A 109 -1.82 -31.63 19.87
N GLU A 110 -1.13 -31.68 18.73
CA GLU A 110 -0.53 -30.50 18.07
C GLU A 110 -1.51 -29.32 17.96
N PRO A 111 -1.04 -28.06 18.10
CA PRO A 111 -1.86 -26.86 18.07
C PRO A 111 -2.77 -26.80 16.84
N THR A 112 -3.98 -26.29 17.00
CA THR A 112 -5.07 -26.44 16.02
C THR A 112 -5.07 -25.36 14.92
N GLY A 113 -3.97 -24.60 14.75
CA GLY A 113 -3.88 -23.47 13.84
C GLY A 113 -4.44 -23.65 12.42
N TYR A 114 -4.48 -24.88 11.88
CA TYR A 114 -5.15 -25.17 10.62
C TYR A 114 -6.66 -25.42 10.74
N GLU A 115 -7.11 -26.08 11.79
CA GLU A 115 -8.53 -26.32 12.06
C GLU A 115 -9.13 -25.14 12.83
N SER A 116 -9.37 -24.04 12.12
CA SER A 116 -10.05 -22.91 12.72
C SER A 116 -11.39 -23.34 13.34
N ILE A 117 -11.55 -23.03 14.63
CA ILE A 117 -12.77 -23.31 15.40
C ILE A 117 -13.96 -22.54 14.81
N MET A 118 -13.69 -21.33 14.35
CA MET A 118 -14.71 -20.34 13.97
C MET A 118 -14.87 -20.20 12.46
N PHE A 119 -13.92 -20.68 11.66
CA PHE A 119 -13.91 -20.46 10.22
C PHE A 119 -13.73 -21.76 9.43
N GLU A 120 -14.33 -21.79 8.25
CA GLU A 120 -14.15 -22.82 7.23
C GLU A 120 -13.16 -22.30 6.19
N PRO A 121 -12.23 -23.14 5.70
CA PRO A 121 -11.36 -22.74 4.60
C PRO A 121 -12.19 -22.29 3.39
N SER A 122 -11.67 -21.32 2.67
CA SER A 122 -12.20 -20.91 1.38
C SER A 122 -12.12 -22.06 0.40
N ASP A 123 -13.19 -22.23 -0.37
CA ASP A 123 -13.11 -22.94 -1.64
C ASP A 123 -12.31 -22.11 -2.66
N LEU A 124 -11.52 -22.77 -3.52
CA LEU A 124 -10.69 -22.08 -4.53
C LEU A 124 -11.52 -21.33 -5.57
N THR A 125 -12.71 -21.82 -5.91
CA THR A 125 -13.64 -21.12 -6.81
C THR A 125 -14.12 -19.83 -6.17
N ARG A 126 -14.44 -19.87 -4.87
CA ARG A 126 -14.81 -18.67 -4.11
C ARG A 126 -13.67 -17.67 -4.03
N LEU A 127 -12.45 -18.10 -3.70
CA LEU A 127 -11.26 -17.24 -3.64
C LEU A 127 -11.03 -16.53 -4.98
N ARG A 128 -10.99 -17.29 -6.08
CA ARG A 128 -10.84 -16.74 -7.44
C ARG A 128 -11.97 -15.77 -7.79
N LYS A 129 -13.22 -16.11 -7.45
CA LYS A 129 -14.36 -15.22 -7.70
C LYS A 129 -14.23 -13.89 -6.95
N MET A 130 -13.72 -13.89 -5.72
CA MET A 130 -13.50 -12.65 -4.97
C MET A 130 -12.39 -11.81 -5.60
N TYR A 131 -11.29 -12.43 -6.03
CA TYR A 131 -10.25 -11.72 -6.77
C TYR A 131 -10.76 -11.11 -8.07
N GLU A 132 -11.51 -11.86 -8.86
CA GLU A 132 -12.14 -11.34 -10.09
C GLU A 132 -13.11 -10.21 -9.80
N ALA A 133 -13.93 -10.32 -8.75
CA ALA A 133 -14.82 -9.25 -8.33
C ALA A 133 -14.06 -7.98 -7.93
N GLN A 134 -12.93 -8.12 -7.23
CA GLN A 134 -12.07 -6.99 -6.90
C GLN A 134 -11.47 -6.36 -8.15
N LYS A 135 -10.89 -7.17 -9.06
CA LYS A 135 -10.34 -6.71 -10.35
C LYS A 135 -11.38 -5.99 -11.20
N ALA A 136 -12.65 -6.40 -11.12
CA ALA A 136 -13.76 -5.78 -11.83
C ALA A 136 -14.28 -4.48 -11.17
N HIS A 137 -13.90 -4.19 -9.92
CA HIS A 137 -14.35 -2.96 -9.25
C HIS A 137 -13.84 -1.73 -10.02
N PRO A 138 -14.71 -0.80 -10.49
CA PRO A 138 -14.31 0.28 -11.39
C PRO A 138 -13.12 1.10 -10.92
N GLY A 139 -13.11 1.47 -9.63
CA GLY A 139 -12.00 2.24 -9.06
C GLY A 139 -10.68 1.47 -8.96
N TYR A 140 -10.70 0.16 -8.71
CA TYR A 140 -9.47 -0.63 -8.66
C TYR A 140 -8.97 -0.97 -10.07
N LYS A 141 -9.90 -1.21 -11.01
CA LYS A 141 -9.59 -1.34 -12.42
C LYS A 141 -8.90 -0.10 -12.97
N GLU A 142 -9.44 1.09 -12.70
CA GLU A 142 -8.83 2.36 -13.12
C GLU A 142 -7.43 2.56 -12.51
N LEU A 143 -7.25 2.22 -11.22
CA LEU A 143 -5.95 2.30 -10.56
C LEU A 143 -4.91 1.41 -11.25
N ARG A 144 -5.28 0.13 -11.49
CA ARG A 144 -4.43 -0.88 -12.15
C ARG A 144 -3.99 -0.49 -13.56
N GLU A 145 -4.81 0.25 -14.29
CA GLU A 145 -4.48 0.72 -15.64
C GLU A 145 -3.45 1.87 -15.63
N LYS A 146 -3.27 2.54 -14.48
CA LYS A 146 -2.43 3.74 -14.36
C LYS A 146 -1.08 3.49 -13.70
N ILE A 147 -1.02 2.58 -12.73
CA ILE A 147 0.17 2.41 -11.88
C ILE A 147 0.48 0.94 -11.61
N PRO A 148 1.74 0.60 -11.29
CA PRO A 148 2.11 -0.72 -10.80
C PRO A 148 1.37 -1.10 -9.51
N ILE A 149 0.93 -2.35 -9.46
CA ILE A 149 0.34 -3.00 -8.29
C ILE A 149 1.33 -4.03 -7.75
N TYR A 150 1.70 -3.88 -6.48
CA TYR A 150 2.46 -4.87 -5.73
C TYR A 150 1.61 -5.38 -4.58
N GLY A 151 2.03 -6.49 -3.96
CA GLY A 151 1.32 -6.97 -2.80
C GLY A 151 1.84 -8.25 -2.18
N THR A 152 1.43 -8.45 -0.94
CA THR A 152 1.43 -9.73 -0.24
C THR A 152 0.01 -10.07 0.21
N TRP A 153 -0.16 -11.27 0.73
CA TRP A 153 -1.42 -11.77 1.25
C TRP A 153 -1.44 -11.75 2.78
N ASP A 154 -2.63 -11.92 3.35
CA ASP A 154 -2.80 -12.34 4.75
C ASP A 154 -3.72 -13.58 4.79
N ASP A 155 -4.19 -14.01 5.96
CA ASP A 155 -4.88 -15.27 6.17
C ASP A 155 -6.17 -15.44 5.35
N HIS A 156 -6.92 -14.37 5.12
CA HIS A 156 -8.14 -14.41 4.33
C HIS A 156 -7.92 -14.60 2.81
N ASP A 157 -6.77 -14.15 2.30
CA ASP A 157 -6.28 -14.41 0.94
C ASP A 157 -5.59 -15.78 0.85
N TYR A 158 -4.87 -16.15 1.92
CA TYR A 158 -4.20 -17.44 2.09
C TYR A 158 -5.21 -18.58 2.02
N GLY A 159 -6.43 -18.35 2.49
CA GLY A 159 -7.58 -19.22 2.28
C GLY A 159 -8.21 -19.73 3.57
N ILE A 160 -7.68 -19.42 4.75
CA ILE A 160 -8.33 -19.72 6.02
C ILE A 160 -7.81 -18.77 7.09
N ASN A 161 -8.74 -18.16 7.83
CA ASN A 161 -8.41 -17.33 8.99
C ASN A 161 -7.39 -18.05 9.88
N ASP A 162 -6.30 -17.36 10.17
CA ASP A 162 -5.20 -17.79 11.01
C ASP A 162 -4.41 -19.02 10.54
N GLY A 163 -4.58 -19.41 9.28
CA GLY A 163 -3.94 -20.57 8.67
C GLY A 163 -2.42 -20.63 8.84
N ASP A 164 -1.92 -21.85 8.79
CA ASP A 164 -0.50 -22.20 8.90
C ASP A 164 -0.10 -23.14 7.75
N TYR A 165 1.14 -23.63 7.76
CA TYR A 165 1.70 -24.45 6.69
C TYR A 165 0.91 -25.75 6.41
N ARG A 166 0.05 -26.19 7.34
CA ARG A 166 -0.74 -27.42 7.17
C ARG A 166 -1.98 -27.21 6.29
N TYR A 167 -2.29 -25.97 5.92
CA TYR A 167 -3.36 -25.71 4.96
C TYR A 167 -3.08 -26.37 3.62
N THR A 168 -3.95 -27.31 3.26
CA THR A 168 -3.72 -28.22 2.12
C THR A 168 -3.85 -27.54 0.77
N LEU A 169 -4.55 -26.40 0.67
CA LEU A 169 -4.74 -25.67 -0.59
C LEU A 169 -3.88 -24.40 -0.66
N ARG A 170 -2.82 -24.29 0.16
CA ARG A 170 -1.95 -23.10 0.20
C ARG A 170 -1.25 -22.85 -1.13
N GLU A 171 -0.87 -23.91 -1.85
CA GLU A 171 -0.19 -23.77 -3.14
C GLU A 171 -1.16 -23.26 -4.21
N GLU A 172 -2.37 -23.81 -4.29
CA GLU A 172 -3.39 -23.37 -5.21
C GLU A 172 -3.86 -21.95 -4.89
N SER A 173 -3.94 -21.60 -3.61
CA SER A 173 -4.23 -20.24 -3.15
C SER A 173 -3.10 -19.29 -3.55
N LYS A 174 -1.83 -19.71 -3.45
CA LYS A 174 -0.66 -18.97 -3.93
C LYS A 174 -0.80 -18.64 -5.41
N GLN A 175 -1.14 -19.63 -6.22
CA GLN A 175 -1.32 -19.44 -7.66
C GLN A 175 -2.48 -18.49 -7.97
N ALA A 176 -3.59 -18.58 -7.23
CA ALA A 176 -4.73 -17.67 -7.38
C ALA A 176 -4.37 -16.22 -6.99
N PHE A 177 -3.62 -16.03 -5.90
CA PHE A 177 -3.15 -14.71 -5.47
C PHE A 177 -2.17 -14.08 -6.48
N LEU A 178 -1.23 -14.87 -7.00
CA LEU A 178 -0.30 -14.38 -8.02
C LEU A 178 -1.02 -14.05 -9.34
N ASP A 179 -2.12 -14.74 -9.67
CA ASP A 179 -2.99 -14.40 -10.81
C ASP A 179 -3.77 -13.10 -10.56
N PHE A 180 -4.20 -12.86 -9.33
CA PHE A 180 -4.84 -11.61 -8.93
C PHE A 180 -3.93 -10.39 -9.11
N LEU A 181 -2.65 -10.54 -8.73
CA LEU A 181 -1.61 -9.52 -8.91
C LEU A 181 -1.05 -9.45 -10.34
N ASP A 182 -1.55 -10.25 -11.28
CA ASP A 182 -1.06 -10.35 -12.67
C ASP A 182 0.45 -10.68 -12.77
N VAL A 183 0.96 -11.46 -11.81
CA VAL A 183 2.35 -11.93 -11.82
C VAL A 183 2.57 -12.93 -12.95
N SER A 184 3.67 -12.79 -13.70
CA SER A 184 4.00 -13.68 -14.82
C SER A 184 3.97 -15.15 -14.40
N LYS A 185 3.57 -16.03 -15.33
CA LYS A 185 3.64 -17.49 -15.14
C LYS A 185 5.08 -18.02 -15.07
N SER A 186 6.07 -17.24 -15.50
CA SER A 186 7.50 -17.56 -15.41
C SER A 186 8.20 -16.95 -14.19
N ASP A 187 7.49 -16.17 -13.36
CA ASP A 187 8.07 -15.53 -12.16
C ASP A 187 8.49 -16.60 -11.14
N ALA A 188 9.62 -16.39 -10.46
CA ALA A 188 10.15 -17.34 -9.46
C ALA A 188 9.14 -17.66 -8.35
N ARG A 189 8.26 -16.72 -7.98
CA ARG A 189 7.15 -16.92 -7.01
C ARG A 189 6.18 -18.03 -7.41
N ARG A 190 6.12 -18.38 -8.69
CA ARG A 190 5.29 -19.49 -9.18
C ARG A 190 5.82 -20.85 -8.76
N GLN A 191 7.11 -20.96 -8.44
CA GLN A 191 7.78 -22.22 -8.14
C GLN A 191 8.29 -22.29 -6.70
N ARG A 192 8.69 -21.17 -6.09
CA ARG A 192 9.16 -21.15 -4.70
C ARG A 192 8.02 -21.21 -3.68
N ASN A 193 8.37 -21.48 -2.44
CA ASN A 193 7.45 -21.42 -1.31
C ASN A 193 7.11 -19.96 -0.97
N GLY A 194 5.82 -19.64 -0.87
CA GLY A 194 5.35 -18.30 -0.51
C GLY A 194 5.38 -17.24 -1.62
N VAL A 195 4.78 -16.09 -1.32
CA VAL A 195 4.49 -14.99 -2.29
C VAL A 195 5.41 -13.77 -2.12
N TYR A 196 6.36 -13.84 -1.20
CA TYR A 196 7.26 -12.73 -0.86
C TYR A 196 7.98 -12.17 -2.09
N ALA A 197 8.34 -10.89 -2.08
CA ALA A 197 8.93 -10.21 -3.24
C ALA A 197 9.68 -8.95 -2.85
N ALA A 198 10.58 -8.49 -3.72
CA ALA A 198 11.16 -7.15 -3.65
C ALA A 198 10.87 -6.41 -4.96
N HIS A 199 10.59 -5.11 -4.85
CA HIS A 199 10.28 -4.24 -5.99
C HIS A 199 10.97 -2.89 -5.85
N ASP A 200 11.65 -2.43 -6.89
CA ASP A 200 12.23 -1.09 -6.91
C ASP A 200 11.27 -0.12 -7.62
N VAL A 201 10.86 0.94 -6.93
CA VAL A 201 10.06 2.03 -7.50
C VAL A 201 10.97 3.23 -7.74
N ARG A 202 11.13 3.60 -9.02
CA ARG A 202 12.00 4.72 -9.44
C ARG A 202 11.15 5.89 -9.94
N VAL A 203 11.38 7.08 -9.37
CA VAL A 203 10.72 8.33 -9.78
C VAL A 203 11.80 9.42 -9.85
N GLY A 204 12.11 9.84 -11.08
CA GLY A 204 13.29 10.69 -11.33
C GLY A 204 14.55 10.00 -10.82
N ASP A 205 15.33 10.70 -10.00
CA ASP A 205 16.57 10.20 -9.41
C ASP A 205 16.38 9.49 -8.06
N ARG A 206 15.13 9.31 -7.61
CA ARG A 206 14.81 8.56 -6.38
C ARG A 206 14.43 7.14 -6.67
N GLU A 207 14.85 6.27 -5.76
CA GLU A 207 14.51 4.86 -5.76
C GLU A 207 14.04 4.43 -4.37
N VAL A 208 12.97 3.65 -4.32
CA VAL A 208 12.46 3.03 -3.10
C VAL A 208 12.35 1.52 -3.35
N LYS A 209 13.11 0.72 -2.59
CA LYS A 209 12.96 -0.74 -2.55
C LYS A 209 11.84 -1.12 -1.58
N ILE A 210 10.84 -1.82 -2.08
CA ILE A 210 9.71 -2.35 -1.32
C ILE A 210 9.97 -3.83 -1.10
N VAL A 211 10.17 -4.25 0.14
CA VAL A 211 10.36 -5.66 0.52
C VAL A 211 9.07 -6.17 1.17
N LEU A 212 8.43 -7.15 0.52
CA LEU A 212 7.16 -7.74 0.93
C LEU A 212 7.41 -9.17 1.43
N LEU A 213 7.08 -9.41 2.69
CA LEU A 213 7.18 -10.73 3.32
C LEU A 213 5.89 -11.52 3.17
N ASP A 214 5.99 -12.81 3.43
CA ASP A 214 4.90 -13.79 3.47
C ASP A 214 4.98 -14.45 4.85
N ASN A 215 4.02 -14.15 5.70
CA ASN A 215 3.98 -14.65 7.08
C ASN A 215 2.93 -15.77 7.26
N ARG A 216 2.49 -16.40 6.17
CA ARG A 216 1.45 -17.45 6.18
C ARG A 216 1.95 -18.77 5.62
N TYR A 217 2.64 -18.76 4.48
CA TYR A 217 2.94 -19.99 3.74
C TYR A 217 3.73 -21.03 4.56
N ASN A 218 4.76 -20.58 5.26
CA ASN A 218 5.62 -21.42 6.11
C ASN A 218 5.31 -21.26 7.60
N LYS A 219 4.22 -20.54 7.93
CA LYS A 219 3.89 -20.24 9.32
C LYS A 219 3.67 -21.50 10.12
N SER A 220 4.31 -21.56 11.28
CA SER A 220 4.16 -22.65 12.22
C SER A 220 2.75 -22.67 12.82
N PRO A 221 2.25 -23.86 13.20
CA PRO A 221 1.04 -24.03 13.97
C PRO A 221 1.06 -23.19 15.23
N TYR A 222 -0.06 -22.54 15.52
CA TYR A 222 -0.24 -21.85 16.78
C TYR A 222 -1.58 -22.23 17.43
N CYS A 223 -1.66 -21.97 18.73
CA CYS A 223 -2.86 -22.25 19.51
C CYS A 223 -3.92 -21.16 19.27
N SER A 224 -4.99 -21.54 18.59
CA SER A 224 -6.12 -20.65 18.30
C SER A 224 -6.81 -20.20 19.60
N TRP A 225 -7.48 -19.05 19.54
CA TRP A 225 -8.36 -18.62 20.64
C TRP A 225 -9.50 -19.63 20.83
N PRO A 226 -9.88 -20.01 22.07
CA PRO A 226 -9.45 -19.45 23.36
C PRO A 226 -8.23 -20.15 24.01
N PHE A 227 -7.63 -21.15 23.36
CA PHE A 227 -6.61 -22.02 23.96
C PHE A 227 -5.18 -21.49 23.84
N ARG A 228 -5.00 -20.24 23.39
CA ARG A 228 -3.69 -19.60 23.22
C ARG A 228 -2.81 -19.63 24.48
N SER A 229 -3.40 -19.64 25.66
CA SER A 229 -2.67 -19.72 26.94
C SER A 229 -2.33 -21.15 27.40
N LEU A 230 -2.85 -22.18 26.72
CA LEU A 230 -2.74 -23.58 27.16
C LEU A 230 -1.68 -24.38 26.38
N CYS A 231 -1.20 -23.87 25.25
CA CYS A 231 -0.15 -24.51 24.47
C CYS A 231 0.76 -23.48 23.79
N ARG A 232 2.00 -23.88 23.49
CA ARG A 232 2.94 -23.07 22.70
C ARG A 232 2.80 -23.46 21.23
N GLY A 233 2.70 -22.46 20.35
CA GLY A 233 2.85 -22.66 18.91
C GLY A 233 4.33 -22.78 18.52
N GLY A 234 4.58 -23.14 17.26
CA GLY A 234 5.93 -23.01 16.70
C GLY A 234 6.31 -21.54 16.49
N GLU A 235 7.62 -21.30 16.37
CA GLU A 235 8.20 -19.96 16.43
C GLU A 235 8.53 -19.38 15.04
N ASP A 236 8.50 -20.20 13.99
CA ASP A 236 8.84 -19.74 12.64
C ASP A 236 7.60 -19.34 11.83
N PHE A 237 7.71 -18.21 11.14
CA PHE A 237 6.67 -17.64 10.29
C PHE A 237 7.07 -17.45 8.83
N LEU A 238 8.38 -17.46 8.51
CA LEU A 238 8.88 -17.25 7.14
C LEU A 238 9.42 -18.54 6.51
N GLY A 239 10.01 -19.44 7.30
CA GLY A 239 10.74 -20.59 6.76
C GLY A 239 12.17 -20.23 6.35
N GLU A 240 13.05 -21.23 6.38
CA GLU A 240 14.48 -21.10 6.10
C GLU A 240 14.78 -20.38 4.77
N GLU A 241 14.12 -20.80 3.68
CA GLU A 241 14.30 -20.24 2.33
C GLU A 241 14.01 -18.73 2.28
N GLN A 242 12.97 -18.28 2.97
CA GLN A 242 12.61 -16.87 2.99
C GLN A 242 13.47 -16.05 3.94
N TRP A 243 13.90 -16.62 5.07
CA TRP A 243 14.86 -15.97 5.96
C TRP A 243 16.19 -15.71 5.25
N GLU A 244 16.70 -16.70 4.51
CA GLU A 244 17.91 -16.54 3.71
C GLU A 244 17.71 -15.49 2.61
N TRP A 245 16.62 -15.57 1.86
CA TRP A 245 16.29 -14.57 0.83
C TRP A 245 16.19 -13.14 1.40
N LEU A 246 15.59 -12.97 2.57
CA LEU A 246 15.46 -11.67 3.23
C LEU A 246 16.84 -11.12 3.62
N GLY A 247 17.71 -11.98 4.18
CA GLY A 247 19.08 -11.60 4.51
C GLY A 247 19.87 -11.12 3.29
N GLN A 248 19.74 -11.82 2.15
CA GLN A 248 20.37 -11.43 0.89
C GLN A 248 19.81 -10.10 0.36
N THR A 249 18.49 -9.95 0.36
CA THR A 249 17.80 -8.74 -0.15
C THR A 249 18.15 -7.48 0.64
N LEU A 250 18.39 -7.59 1.94
CA LEU A 250 18.78 -6.45 2.80
C LEU A 250 20.27 -6.11 2.74
N ALA A 251 21.09 -6.98 2.16
CA ALA A 251 22.52 -6.76 1.99
C ALA A 251 22.88 -6.09 0.64
N GLU A 252 21.91 -5.96 -0.27
CA GLU A 252 22.00 -5.20 -1.53
C GLU A 252 22.01 -3.68 -1.30
#